data_AF-A0A391P7W9-F1
#
_entry.id   AF-A0A391P7W9-F1
#
_cell.length_a   1.000
_cell.length_b   1.000
_cell.length_c   1.000
_cell.angle_alpha   90.00
_cell.angle_beta   90.00
_cell.angle_gamma   90.00
#
_symmetry.space_group_name_H-M   'P 1'
#
loop_
_entity.id
_entity.type
_entity.pdbx_description
1 polymer ?
#
loop_
_entity_poly.entity_id
_entity_poly.type
_entity_poly.pdbx_seq_one_letter_code
_entity_poly.pdbx_strand_id
1 'polypeptide(L)'
;MEKFDEGMRAARLLDAQDKAAELFVAIDERGLIRPGVGERQVTDEIHDLAAESSASRGTGTSGSCMAARTRWRPRGTTRPTG
;
A
#
# COMPACT_ATOMS: atom_id res chain seq x y z
N MET A 1 -23.03 -21.80 17.15
CA MET A 1 -21.74 -21.75 16.42
C MET A 1 -22.04 -21.13 15.07
N GLU A 2 -21.96 -19.81 14.98
CA GLU A 2 -22.18 -19.09 13.72
C GLU A 2 -21.05 -19.50 12.76
N LYS A 3 -21.39 -20.31 11.75
CA LYS A 3 -20.46 -20.66 10.68
C LYS A 3 -20.34 -19.41 9.83
N PHE A 4 -19.19 -18.74 9.89
CA PHE A 4 -18.83 -17.74 8.90
C PHE A 4 -19.13 -18.29 7.50
N ASP A 5 -19.73 -17.45 6.65
CA ASP A 5 -19.93 -17.76 5.25
C ASP A 5 -18.55 -17.90 4.59
N GLU A 6 -18.06 -19.14 4.53
CA GLU A 6 -16.76 -19.46 3.98
C GLU A 6 -16.68 -19.11 2.49
N GLY A 7 -17.81 -19.15 1.78
CA GLY A 7 -17.90 -18.71 0.39
C GLY A 7 -17.63 -17.21 0.26
N MET A 8 -18.22 -16.40 1.14
CA MET A 8 -18.00 -14.96 1.18
C MET A 8 -16.57 -14.60 1.61
N ARG A 9 -15.96 -15.38 2.51
CA ARG A 9 -14.55 -15.21 2.88
C ARG A 9 -13.63 -15.51 1.70
N ALA A 10 -13.84 -16.64 1.01
CA ALA A 10 -13.05 -17.02 -0.15
C ALA A 10 -13.15 -15.98 -1.28
N ALA A 11 -14.36 -15.48 -1.56
CA ALA A 11 -14.58 -14.45 -2.56
C ALA A 11 -13.78 -13.16 -2.27
N ARG A 12 -13.74 -12.71 -1.01
CA ARG A 12 -12.95 -11.52 -0.62
C ARG A 12 -11.44 -11.74 -0.73
N LEU A 13 -10.96 -12.96 -0.47
CA LEU A 13 -9.54 -13.29 -0.61
C LEU A 13 -9.11 -13.31 -2.08
N LEU A 14 -9.96 -13.84 -2.97
CA LEU A 14 -9.70 -13.82 -4.42
C LEU A 14 -9.70 -12.40 -4.97
N ASP A 15 -10.68 -11.56 -4.60
CA ASP A 15 -10.71 -10.14 -4.99
C ASP A 15 -9.46 -9.38 -4.47
N ALA A 16 -9.00 -9.67 -3.25
CA ALA A 16 -7.77 -9.09 -2.73
C ALA A 16 -6.52 -9.56 -3.50
N GLN A 17 -6.49 -10.83 -3.95
CA GLN A 17 -5.40 -11.36 -4.75
C GLN A 17 -5.35 -10.71 -6.14
N ASP A 18 -6.50 -10.55 -6.80
CA ASP A 18 -6.59 -9.90 -8.10
C ASP A 18 -6.10 -8.45 -8.02
N LYS A 19 -6.51 -7.71 -6.98
CA LYS A 19 -6.01 -6.35 -6.71
C LYS A 19 -4.50 -6.31 -6.46
N ALA A 20 -3.94 -7.32 -5.80
CA ALA A 20 -2.49 -7.40 -5.61
C ALA A 20 -1.76 -7.64 -6.94
N ALA A 21 -2.30 -8.48 -7.82
CA ALA A 21 -1.74 -8.71 -9.15
C ALA A 21 -1.76 -7.42 -10.00
N GLU A 22 -2.88 -6.70 -10.00
CA GLU A 22 -3.01 -5.38 -10.65
C GLU A 22 -1.97 -4.38 -10.13
N LEU A 23 -1.76 -4.34 -8.81
CA LEU A 23 -0.76 -3.47 -8.19
C LEU A 23 0.65 -3.79 -8.68
N PHE A 24 1.05 -5.06 -8.73
CA PHE A 24 2.41 -5.42 -9.18
C PHE A 24 2.67 -5.01 -10.62
N VAL A 25 1.69 -5.17 -11.51
CA VAL A 25 1.79 -4.69 -12.90
C VAL A 25 1.98 -3.18 -12.92
N ALA A 26 1.18 -2.44 -12.15
CA ALA A 26 1.28 -0.98 -12.09
C ALA A 26 2.62 -0.49 -11.50
N ILE A 27 3.22 -1.22 -10.55
CA ILE A 27 4.55 -0.91 -9.99
C ILE A 27 5.63 -1.03 -11.08
N ASP A 28 5.56 -2.08 -11.89
CA ASP A 28 6.51 -2.36 -12.97
C ASP A 28 6.37 -1.33 -14.10
N GLU A 29 5.13 -1.08 -14.57
CA GLU A 29 4.83 -0.09 -15.61
C GLU A 29 5.29 1.32 -15.25
N ARG A 30 5.16 1.70 -13.96
CA ARG A 30 5.60 3.00 -13.45
C ARG A 30 7.10 3.06 -13.13
N GLY A 31 7.80 1.93 -13.15
CA GLY A 31 9.23 1.85 -12.87
C GLY A 31 9.61 2.37 -11.49
N LEU A 32 8.77 2.10 -10.47
CA LEU A 32 8.98 2.63 -9.11
C LEU A 32 10.24 2.05 -8.46
N ILE A 33 10.60 0.81 -8.80
CA ILE A 33 11.81 0.15 -8.34
C ILE A 33 12.95 0.52 -9.28
N ARG A 34 13.78 1.49 -8.89
CA ARG A 34 14.90 1.99 -9.69
C ARG A 34 16.15 2.27 -8.84
N PRO A 35 17.36 2.16 -9.43
CA PRO A 35 18.59 2.46 -8.72
C PRO A 35 18.61 3.93 -8.26
N GLY A 36 19.10 4.16 -7.03
CA GLY A 36 19.21 5.50 -6.44
C GLY A 36 17.99 5.97 -5.65
N VAL A 37 16.91 5.18 -5.59
CA VAL A 37 15.77 5.45 -4.70
C VAL A 37 15.88 4.61 -3.44
N GLY A 38 15.67 5.23 -2.28
CA GLY A 38 15.70 4.53 -0.99
C GLY A 38 14.46 3.64 -0.82
N GLU A 39 14.62 2.50 -0.16
CA GLU A 39 13.56 1.52 0.14
C GLU A 39 12.27 2.17 0.69
N ARG A 40 12.43 3.13 1.60
CA ARG A 40 11.32 3.85 2.22
C ARG A 40 10.52 4.68 1.22
N GLN A 41 11.19 5.36 0.31
CA GLN A 41 10.53 6.16 -0.71
C GLN A 41 9.74 5.26 -1.67
N VAL A 42 10.32 4.14 -2.10
CA VAL A 42 9.62 3.15 -2.93
C VAL A 42 8.39 2.59 -2.19
N THR A 43 8.53 2.32 -0.89
CA THR A 43 7.42 1.81 -0.05
C THR A 43 6.27 2.80 0.05
N ASP A 44 6.57 4.09 0.25
CA ASP A 44 5.57 5.15 0.31
C ASP A 44 4.86 5.30 -1.06
N GLU A 45 5.60 5.27 -2.17
CA GLU A 45 5.05 5.34 -3.54
C GLU A 45 4.14 4.13 -3.88
N ILE A 46 4.53 2.92 -3.45
CA ILE A 46 3.70 1.70 -3.62
C ILE A 46 2.42 1.77 -2.77
N HIS A 47 2.51 2.27 -1.54
CA HIS A 47 1.35 2.39 -0.65
C HIS A 47 0.32 3.38 -1.21
N ASP A 48 0.78 4.52 -1.73
CA ASP A 48 -0.09 5.51 -2.37
C ASP A 48 -0.76 4.92 -3.63
N LEU A 49 -0.01 4.18 -4.45
CA LEU A 49 -0.56 3.48 -5.62
C LEU A 49 -1.63 2.43 -5.27
N ALA A 50 -1.40 1.68 -4.19
CA ALA A 50 -2.37 0.71 -3.67
C ALA A 50 -3.64 1.39 -3.17
N ALA A 51 -3.52 2.54 -2.50
CA ALA A 51 -4.66 3.34 -2.02
C ALA A 51 -5.49 3.87 -3.20
N GLU A 52 -4.86 4.32 -4.29
CA GLU A 52 -5.54 4.75 -5.51
C GLU A 52 -6.33 3.62 -6.17
N SER A 53 -5.69 2.44 -6.31
CA SER A 53 -6.28 1.30 -7.03
C SER A 53 -7.43 0.66 -6.25
N SER A 54 -7.29 0.57 -4.92
CA SER A 54 -8.33 0.05 -4.03
C SER A 54 -9.53 0.98 -3.84
N ALA A 55 -9.34 2.29 -4.02
CA ALA A 55 -10.40 3.29 -3.90
C ALA A 55 -11.40 3.30 -5.08
N SER A 56 -11.03 2.74 -6.24
CA SER A 56 -11.86 2.81 -7.47
C SER A 56 -13.15 1.98 -7.43
N ARG A 57 -13.35 1.12 -6.42
CA ARG A 57 -14.58 0.33 -6.24
C ARG A 57 -15.05 0.34 -4.78
N GLY A 58 -15.76 1.40 -4.40
CA GLY A 58 -16.71 1.35 -3.29
C GLY A 58 -16.46 2.33 -2.14
N THR A 59 -17.24 3.42 -2.18
CA THR A 59 -17.76 4.20 -1.05
C THR A 59 -16.78 4.94 -0.15
N GLY A 60 -16.92 6.27 -0.17
CA GLY A 60 -16.84 7.07 1.04
C GLY A 60 -15.62 7.98 1.12
N THR A 61 -15.81 9.20 0.63
CA THR A 61 -15.00 10.36 1.01
C THR A 61 -14.85 10.43 2.53
N SER A 62 -13.67 10.11 3.05
CA SER A 62 -13.18 10.72 4.28
C SER A 62 -11.74 11.15 4.04
N GLY A 63 -11.53 12.46 3.98
CA GLY A 63 -10.24 13.07 3.75
C GLY A 63 -9.18 12.48 4.66
N SER A 64 -8.21 11.80 4.06
CA SER A 64 -6.91 11.50 4.65
C SER A 64 -5.85 11.41 3.55
N CYS A 65 -5.75 12.44 2.72
CA CYS A 65 -4.62 12.62 1.80
C CYS A 65 -3.54 13.58 2.37
N MET A 66 -3.67 14.05 3.61
CA MET A 66 -2.63 14.88 4.25
C MET A 66 -2.14 14.45 5.65
N ALA A 67 -2.78 13.49 6.33
CA ALA A 67 -2.45 13.18 7.74
C ALA A 67 -1.46 12.02 7.97
N ALA A 68 -0.99 11.31 6.92
CA ALA A 68 -0.09 10.17 7.09
C ALA A 68 1.42 10.52 7.04
N ARG A 69 1.81 11.79 6.86
CA ARG A 69 3.23 12.18 6.81
C ARG A 69 3.96 12.15 8.15
N THR A 70 3.28 11.95 9.29
CA THR A 70 3.87 12.16 10.64
C THR A 70 3.92 10.93 11.55
N ARG A 71 3.45 9.75 11.13
CA ARG A 71 3.45 8.54 11.99
C ARG A 71 4.28 7.37 11.45
N TRP A 72 5.41 7.64 10.80
CA TRP A 72 6.46 6.63 10.68
C TRP A 72 7.77 7.23 11.18
N ARG A 73 8.01 7.12 12.49
CA ARG A 73 9.19 7.66 13.18
C ARG A 73 10.43 6.83 12.79
N PRO A 74 11.49 7.39 12.19
CA PRO A 74 12.76 6.68 12.05
C PRO A 74 13.43 6.58 13.43
N ARG A 75 13.65 5.37 13.95
CA ARG A 75 14.72 5.15 14.93
C ARG A 75 16.01 4.91 14.16
N GLY A 76 16.95 5.84 14.30
CA GLY A 76 18.38 5.60 14.06
C GLY A 76 18.86 5.97 12.66
N THR A 77 19.54 7.11 12.57
CA THR A 77 20.89 7.22 11.98
C THR A 77 21.39 8.65 12.14
N THR A 78 21.90 8.99 13.32
CA THR A 78 22.97 9.98 13.42
C THR A 78 24.02 9.43 14.38
N ARG A 79 25.10 8.88 13.81
CA ARG A 79 26.37 8.70 14.51
C ARG A 79 27.13 10.01 14.32
N PRO A 80 27.40 10.81 15.36
CA PRO A 80 28.25 11.98 15.21
C PRO A 80 29.68 11.50 14.95
N THR A 81 30.24 11.87 13.81
CA THR A 81 31.67 11.85 13.56
C THR A 81 32.26 13.15 14.07
N GLY A 82 33.21 13.05 15.00
CA GLY A 82 34.27 14.04 15.25
C GLY A 82 33.84 15.32 15.95
#